data_AF-A0A511QSX1-F1
#
_entry.id   AF-A0A511QSX1-F1
#
_cell.length_a   1.000
_cell.length_b   1.000
_cell.length_c   1.000
_cell.angle_alpha   90.00
_cell.angle_beta   90.00
_cell.angle_gamma   90.00
#
_symmetry.space_group_name_H-M   'P 1'
#
loop_
_entity.id
_entity.type
_entity.pdbx_description
1 polymer ?
#
loop_
_entity_poly.entity_id
_entity_poly.type
_entity_poly.pdbx_seq_one_letter_code
_entity_poly.pdbx_strand_id
1 'polypeptide(L)'
;MQAVKSSEENLSNQISSLKLSIDNQNDYIESLEDQLGIMSNRVDNLAKQNARVLLAPKQEEEQPKPKAPVSNGDLVVLGSIETVKFEQINQTFEARIDTGAATSSLNAINIQEFERNGNTWVKFNLSTDKAEDAEPTWIEAPLIRYAKVRQSNTTKTHRRAVIELWINLGDVREKAQFTLADRSHMTHPVLLGREFIKDIALVDVSKEFIQTEKQQ
;
A
#
# COMPACT_ATOMS: atom_id res chain seq x y z
N MET A 1 19.36 -13.46 -76.61
CA MET A 1 20.04 -14.41 -75.70
C MET A 1 20.52 -13.75 -74.39
N GLN A 2 21.13 -12.55 -74.38
CA GLN A 2 21.59 -11.90 -73.13
C GLN A 2 20.50 -11.56 -72.09
N ALA A 3 19.34 -11.07 -72.51
CA ALA A 3 18.26 -10.69 -71.58
C ALA A 3 17.69 -11.90 -70.81
N VAL A 4 17.60 -13.06 -71.46
CA VAL A 4 17.15 -14.32 -70.82
C VAL A 4 18.15 -14.76 -69.76
N LYS A 5 19.46 -14.69 -70.08
CA LYS A 5 20.52 -15.06 -69.15
C LYS A 5 20.57 -14.16 -67.89
N SER A 6 20.40 -12.86 -68.05
CA SER A 6 20.30 -11.92 -66.92
C SER A 6 19.04 -12.14 -66.08
N SER A 7 17.92 -12.50 -66.71
CA SER A 7 16.71 -12.89 -65.98
C SER A 7 16.93 -14.17 -65.17
N GLU A 8 17.56 -15.19 -65.74
CA GLU A 8 17.88 -16.45 -65.04
C GLU A 8 18.83 -16.23 -63.85
N GLU A 9 19.84 -15.37 -64.01
CA GLU A 9 20.75 -15.00 -62.92
C GLU A 9 20.01 -14.26 -61.78
N ASN A 10 19.12 -13.32 -62.11
CA ASN A 10 18.30 -12.62 -61.12
C ASN A 10 17.34 -13.57 -60.37
N LEU A 11 16.70 -14.50 -61.09
CA LEU A 11 15.85 -15.52 -60.46
C LEU A 11 16.68 -16.44 -59.55
N SER A 12 17.87 -16.86 -59.97
CA SER A 12 18.75 -17.70 -59.16
C SER A 12 19.16 -17.00 -57.85
N ASN A 13 19.47 -15.70 -57.94
CA ASN A 13 19.80 -14.89 -56.76
C ASN A 13 18.59 -14.73 -55.82
N GLN A 14 17.38 -14.50 -56.35
CA GLN A 14 16.15 -14.44 -55.54
C GLN A 14 15.83 -15.78 -54.89
N ILE A 15 15.98 -16.89 -55.59
CA ILE A 15 15.77 -18.24 -55.03
C ILE A 15 16.77 -18.49 -53.90
N SER A 16 18.03 -18.08 -54.08
CA SER A 16 19.08 -18.24 -53.07
C SER A 16 18.79 -17.41 -51.81
N SER A 17 18.35 -16.16 -51.97
CA SER A 17 17.98 -15.31 -50.84
C SER A 17 16.72 -15.78 -50.11
N LEU A 18 15.72 -16.26 -50.85
CA LEU A 18 14.53 -16.89 -50.29
C LEU A 18 14.89 -18.15 -49.50
N LYS A 19 15.81 -18.97 -50.02
CA LYS A 19 16.29 -20.17 -49.31
C LYS A 19 16.94 -19.81 -47.98
N LEU A 20 17.86 -18.83 -47.97
CA LEU A 20 18.46 -18.33 -46.73
C LEU A 20 17.43 -17.78 -45.75
N SER A 21 16.40 -17.08 -46.25
CA SER A 21 15.33 -16.57 -45.40
C SER A 21 14.49 -17.69 -44.79
N ILE A 22 14.24 -18.77 -45.54
CA ILE A 22 13.52 -19.95 -45.03
C ILE A 22 14.36 -20.66 -43.97
N ASP A 23 15.66 -20.82 -44.21
CA ASP A 23 16.58 -21.45 -43.25
C ASP A 23 16.59 -20.66 -41.93
N ASN A 24 16.75 -19.34 -41.99
CA ASN A 24 16.69 -18.47 -40.80
C ASN A 24 15.33 -18.53 -40.08
N GLN A 25 14.22 -18.66 -40.82
CA GLN A 25 12.90 -18.80 -40.22
C GLN A 25 12.73 -20.16 -39.53
N ASN A 26 13.27 -21.23 -40.10
CA ASN A 26 13.25 -22.55 -39.49
C ASN A 26 14.04 -22.55 -38.18
N ASP A 27 15.23 -21.94 -38.15
CA ASP A 27 16.02 -21.81 -36.92
C ASP A 27 15.26 -21.02 -35.83
N TYR A 28 14.53 -19.97 -36.23
CA TYR A 28 13.71 -19.20 -35.29
C TYR A 28 12.53 -20.00 -34.75
N ILE A 29 11.87 -20.80 -35.60
CA ILE A 29 10.78 -21.69 -35.19
C ILE A 29 11.29 -22.72 -34.19
N GLU A 30 12.44 -23.34 -34.44
CA GLU A 30 13.07 -24.29 -33.52
C GLU A 30 13.33 -23.65 -32.15
N SER A 31 13.82 -22.39 -32.14
CA SER A 31 14.02 -21.66 -30.88
C SER A 31 12.72 -21.38 -30.10
N LEU A 32 11.60 -21.16 -30.80
CA LEU A 32 10.30 -20.93 -30.18
C LEU A 32 9.69 -22.23 -29.65
N GLU A 33 9.87 -23.34 -30.37
CA GLU A 33 9.44 -24.67 -29.93
C GLU A 33 10.15 -25.08 -28.64
N ASP A 34 11.45 -24.83 -28.53
CA ASP A 34 12.22 -25.04 -27.31
C ASP A 34 11.70 -24.19 -26.14
N GLN A 35 11.40 -22.92 -26.38
CA GLN A 35 10.84 -22.03 -25.36
C GLN A 35 9.45 -22.51 -24.89
N LEU A 36 8.60 -22.96 -25.81
CA LEU A 36 7.28 -23.52 -25.47
C LEU A 36 7.42 -24.81 -24.66
N GLY A 37 8.39 -25.66 -24.98
CA GLY A 37 8.71 -26.86 -24.20
C GLY A 37 9.10 -26.53 -22.75
N ILE A 38 9.97 -25.53 -22.55
CA ILE A 38 10.37 -25.07 -21.21
C ILE A 38 9.17 -24.50 -20.45
N MET A 39 8.34 -23.69 -21.11
CA MET A 39 7.17 -23.07 -20.48
C MET A 39 6.12 -24.10 -20.08
N SER A 40 5.85 -25.08 -20.95
CA SER A 40 4.95 -26.19 -20.65
C SER A 40 5.38 -26.95 -19.39
N ASN A 41 6.67 -27.30 -19.30
CA ASN A 41 7.24 -27.93 -18.11
C ASN A 41 7.07 -27.08 -16.83
N ARG A 42 7.20 -25.74 -16.93
CA ARG A 42 6.96 -24.84 -15.80
C ARG A 42 5.49 -24.83 -15.37
N VAL A 43 4.57 -24.80 -16.32
CA VAL A 43 3.11 -24.85 -16.05
C VAL A 43 2.75 -26.17 -15.37
N ASP A 44 3.28 -27.30 -15.83
CA ASP A 44 3.08 -28.61 -15.19
C ASP A 44 3.61 -28.65 -13.76
N ASN A 45 4.78 -28.06 -13.53
CA ASN A 45 5.35 -27.96 -12.18
C ASN A 45 4.52 -27.07 -11.26
N LEU A 46 4.03 -25.92 -11.75
CA LEU A 46 3.12 -25.06 -11.00
C LEU A 46 1.78 -25.76 -10.70
N ALA A 47 1.23 -26.49 -11.67
CA ALA A 47 0.02 -27.28 -11.48
C ALA A 47 0.23 -28.36 -10.41
N LYS A 48 1.38 -29.06 -10.41
CA LYS A 48 1.74 -30.05 -9.37
C LYS A 48 1.96 -29.41 -8.00
N GLN A 49 2.56 -28.22 -7.94
CA GLN A 49 2.73 -27.47 -6.69
C GLN A 49 1.37 -27.05 -6.12
N ASN A 50 0.49 -26.48 -6.94
CA ASN A 50 -0.86 -26.11 -6.55
C ASN A 50 -1.69 -27.34 -6.12
N ALA A 51 -1.57 -28.45 -6.85
CA ALA A 51 -2.22 -29.71 -6.46
C ALA A 51 -1.69 -30.24 -5.14
N ARG A 52 -0.38 -30.12 -4.83
CA ARG A 52 0.16 -30.46 -3.52
C ARG A 52 -0.34 -29.54 -2.40
N VAL A 53 -0.57 -28.26 -2.66
CA VAL A 53 -1.22 -27.36 -1.69
C VAL A 53 -2.68 -27.78 -1.43
N LEU A 54 -3.38 -28.28 -2.44
CA LEU A 54 -4.77 -28.75 -2.34
C LEU A 54 -4.90 -30.18 -1.76
N LEU A 55 -3.88 -31.02 -1.93
CA LEU A 55 -3.87 -32.44 -1.55
C LEU A 55 -2.93 -32.75 -0.38
N ALA A 56 -2.20 -31.76 0.14
CA ALA A 56 -1.53 -31.90 1.43
C ALA A 56 -2.56 -32.41 2.44
N PRO A 57 -2.20 -33.39 3.29
CA PRO A 57 -3.14 -33.91 4.27
C PRO A 57 -3.66 -32.70 5.02
N LYS A 58 -4.97 -32.50 4.90
CA LYS A 58 -5.73 -31.64 5.79
C LYS A 58 -5.33 -32.17 7.15
N GLN A 59 -4.46 -31.45 7.86
CA GLN A 59 -4.50 -31.55 9.32
C GLN A 59 -5.98 -31.45 9.63
N GLU A 60 -6.52 -32.41 10.37
CA GLU A 60 -7.83 -32.24 10.99
C GLU A 60 -7.71 -30.94 11.81
N GLU A 61 -7.93 -29.81 11.15
CA GLU A 61 -8.57 -28.66 11.72
C GLU A 61 -9.87 -29.27 12.20
N GLU A 62 -9.89 -29.66 13.48
CA GLU A 62 -11.10 -29.63 14.27
C GLU A 62 -11.92 -28.48 13.70
N GLN A 63 -13.11 -28.77 13.18
CA GLN A 63 -14.06 -27.70 12.88
C GLN A 63 -13.99 -26.79 14.09
N PRO A 64 -13.66 -25.49 13.94
CA PRO A 64 -13.77 -24.64 15.08
C PRO A 64 -15.27 -24.65 15.38
N LYS A 65 -15.69 -25.46 16.37
CA LYS A 65 -16.61 -24.98 17.40
C LYS A 65 -16.23 -23.52 17.54
N PRO A 66 -17.15 -22.56 17.30
CA PRO A 66 -16.80 -21.15 17.20
C PRO A 66 -15.77 -20.89 18.27
N LYS A 67 -14.50 -20.67 17.86
CA LYS A 67 -13.42 -20.52 18.83
C LYS A 67 -13.99 -19.45 19.73
N ALA A 68 -14.22 -19.79 21.01
CA ALA A 68 -14.55 -18.76 21.98
C ALA A 68 -13.54 -17.66 21.71
N PRO A 69 -13.99 -16.40 21.49
CA PRO A 69 -13.16 -15.34 20.97
C PRO A 69 -11.82 -15.44 21.66
N VAL A 70 -10.75 -15.55 20.85
CA VAL A 70 -9.35 -15.59 21.30
C VAL A 70 -9.28 -14.67 22.49
N SER A 71 -8.90 -15.18 23.67
CA SER A 71 -9.08 -14.44 24.92
C SER A 71 -8.64 -13.00 24.71
N ASN A 72 -9.61 -12.08 24.68
CA ASN A 72 -9.42 -10.65 24.42
C ASN A 72 -8.61 -9.95 25.54
N GLY A 73 -7.87 -10.72 26.35
CA GLY A 73 -7.21 -10.25 27.57
C GLY A 73 -6.15 -9.19 27.32
N ASP A 74 -5.59 -9.14 26.10
CA ASP A 74 -4.49 -8.23 25.76
C ASP A 74 -4.91 -7.11 24.78
N LEU A 75 -6.10 -7.17 24.18
CA LEU A 75 -6.56 -6.14 23.23
C LEU A 75 -7.32 -5.04 23.96
N VAL A 76 -6.93 -3.80 23.72
CA VAL A 76 -7.59 -2.62 24.30
C VAL A 76 -8.90 -2.35 23.55
N VAL A 77 -9.97 -2.00 24.28
CA VAL A 77 -11.25 -1.63 23.64
C VAL A 77 -11.27 -0.12 23.43
N LEU A 78 -11.32 0.31 22.17
CA LEU A 78 -11.43 1.72 21.74
C LEU A 78 -12.86 2.06 21.37
N GLY A 79 -13.26 3.31 21.62
CA GLY A 79 -14.48 3.88 21.05
C GLY A 79 -14.32 4.23 19.57
N SER A 80 -15.40 4.72 18.95
CA SER A 80 -15.37 5.27 17.60
C SER A 80 -14.56 6.57 17.47
N ILE A 81 -14.37 7.27 18.59
CA ILE A 81 -13.53 8.47 18.75
C ILE A 81 -12.70 8.30 20.01
N GLU A 82 -11.43 8.67 19.95
CA GLU A 82 -10.50 8.68 21.08
C GLU A 82 -9.57 9.90 20.99
N THR A 83 -9.02 10.33 22.13
CA THR A 83 -8.03 11.41 22.19
C THR A 83 -6.62 10.83 22.06
N VAL A 84 -5.86 11.27 21.06
CA VAL A 84 -4.48 10.82 20.82
C VAL A 84 -3.49 11.93 21.13
N LYS A 85 -2.40 11.59 21.80
CA LYS A 85 -1.28 12.49 22.08
C LYS A 85 -0.13 12.23 21.12
N PHE A 86 0.41 13.25 20.48
CA PHE A 86 1.66 13.14 19.70
C PHE A 86 2.85 13.53 20.58
N GLU A 87 3.81 12.63 20.73
CA GLU A 87 4.95 12.86 21.64
C GLU A 87 5.84 14.03 21.18
N GLN A 88 6.01 14.18 19.86
CA GLN A 88 6.90 15.18 19.27
C GLN A 88 6.50 16.63 19.58
N ILE A 89 5.20 16.87 19.77
CA ILE A 89 4.65 18.20 20.06
C ILE A 89 3.97 18.27 21.42
N ASN A 90 3.89 17.14 22.14
CA ASN A 90 3.24 17.04 23.44
C ASN A 90 1.79 17.57 23.46
N GLN A 91 1.08 17.47 22.34
CA GLN A 91 -0.31 17.92 22.19
C GLN A 91 -1.24 16.75 21.91
N THR A 92 -2.51 16.95 22.25
CA THR A 92 -3.58 15.96 22.07
C THR A 92 -4.57 16.42 21.01
N PHE A 93 -5.13 15.46 20.27
CA PHE A 93 -6.14 15.70 19.25
C PHE A 93 -7.21 14.61 19.32
N GLU A 94 -8.44 14.97 18.98
CA GLU A 94 -9.47 13.96 18.74
C GLU A 94 -9.15 13.18 17.46
N ALA A 95 -9.17 11.86 17.57
CA ALA A 95 -8.96 10.92 16.49
C ALA A 95 -10.21 10.07 16.25
N ARG A 96 -10.63 9.97 15.00
CA ARG A 96 -11.62 8.99 14.58
C ARG A 96 -10.95 7.63 14.40
N ILE A 97 -11.51 6.60 15.01
CA ILE A 97 -11.07 5.21 14.80
C ILE A 97 -11.84 4.64 13.60
N ASP A 98 -11.13 4.38 12.50
CA ASP A 98 -11.74 4.02 11.22
C ASP A 98 -11.23 2.66 10.71
N THR A 99 -12.05 1.63 10.93
CA THR A 99 -11.80 0.27 10.43
C THR A 99 -11.95 0.16 8.91
N GLY A 100 -12.48 1.17 8.22
CA GLY A 100 -12.58 1.25 6.76
C GLY A 100 -11.28 1.70 6.09
N ALA A 101 -10.43 2.46 6.78
CA ALA A 101 -9.14 2.94 6.28
C ALA A 101 -8.01 1.93 6.52
N ALA A 102 -7.12 1.74 5.53
CA ALA A 102 -5.93 0.92 5.72
C ALA A 102 -4.89 1.64 6.60
N THR A 103 -4.43 2.79 6.13
CA THR A 103 -3.42 3.63 6.81
C THR A 103 -4.08 4.82 7.47
N SER A 104 -3.54 5.25 8.61
CA SER A 104 -3.95 6.44 9.33
C SER A 104 -3.69 7.73 8.52
N SER A 105 -4.35 8.83 8.89
CA SER A 105 -4.16 10.11 8.23
C SER A 105 -4.22 11.29 9.18
N LEU A 106 -3.47 12.34 8.86
CA LEU A 106 -3.46 13.61 9.58
C LEU A 106 -3.92 14.75 8.67
N ASN A 107 -4.72 15.64 9.25
CA ASN A 107 -5.01 16.94 8.68
C ASN A 107 -3.75 17.81 8.77
N ALA A 108 -3.10 18.02 7.64
CA ALA A 108 -1.84 18.73 7.54
C ALA A 108 -1.92 19.81 6.48
N ILE A 109 -1.64 21.05 6.88
CA ILE A 109 -1.56 22.22 6.01
C ILE A 109 -0.11 22.68 5.88
N ASN A 110 0.17 23.50 4.87
CA ASN A 110 1.50 24.06 4.61
C ASN A 110 2.61 22.98 4.55
N ILE A 111 2.31 21.85 3.90
CA ILE A 111 3.24 20.73 3.75
C ILE A 111 4.41 21.17 2.83
N GLN A 112 5.62 21.14 3.36
CA GLN A 112 6.85 21.50 2.67
C GLN A 112 7.89 20.40 2.83
N GLU A 113 8.51 19.99 1.73
CA GLU A 113 9.60 19.03 1.74
C GLU A 113 10.94 19.76 1.80
N PHE A 114 11.88 19.24 2.58
CA PHE A 114 13.23 19.78 2.68
C PHE A 114 14.24 18.66 2.91
N GLU A 115 15.51 18.94 2.64
CA GLU A 115 16.59 18.00 2.88
C GLU A 115 17.27 18.29 4.23
N ARG A 116 17.50 17.24 5.03
CA ARG A 116 18.29 17.30 6.26
C ARG A 116 19.18 16.07 6.33
N ASN A 117 20.50 16.30 6.36
CA ASN A 117 21.52 15.26 6.44
C ASN A 117 21.37 14.18 5.34
N GLY A 118 21.10 14.58 4.09
CA GLY A 118 20.95 13.65 2.96
C GLY A 118 19.63 12.88 2.92
N ASN A 119 18.71 13.13 3.85
CA ASN A 119 17.39 12.51 3.89
C ASN A 119 16.30 13.54 3.57
N THR A 120 15.23 13.11 2.91
CA THR A 120 14.04 13.93 2.70
C THR A 120 13.18 13.98 3.97
N TRP A 121 12.86 15.19 4.40
CA TRP A 121 12.00 15.47 5.53
C TRP A 121 10.78 16.27 5.06
N VAL A 122 9.71 16.20 5.83
CA VAL A 122 8.50 16.97 5.60
C VAL A 122 8.23 17.82 6.83
N LYS A 123 8.03 19.12 6.60
CA LYS A 123 7.54 20.09 7.57
C LYS A 123 6.08 20.39 7.26
N PHE A 124 5.22 20.36 8.27
CA PHE A 124 3.80 20.62 8.10
C PHE A 124 3.20 21.16 9.40
N ASN A 125 2.01 21.74 9.30
CA ASN A 125 1.25 22.24 10.43
C ASN A 125 -0.02 21.40 10.61
N LEU A 126 -0.27 20.93 11.83
CA LEU A 126 -1.53 20.30 12.22
C LEU A 126 -2.56 21.40 12.52
N SER A 127 -3.45 21.67 11.58
CA SER A 127 -4.54 22.63 11.77
C SER A 127 -5.61 22.03 12.67
N THR A 128 -5.93 22.70 13.77
CA THR A 128 -7.15 22.47 14.55
C THR A 128 -8.13 23.59 14.27
N ASP A 129 -9.34 23.27 13.84
CA ASP A 129 -10.39 24.25 13.52
C ASP A 129 -10.89 25.05 14.75
N LYS A 130 -10.30 24.85 15.93
CA LYS A 130 -10.81 25.35 17.22
C LYS A 130 -10.30 26.73 17.66
N ALA A 131 -9.41 27.41 16.92
CA ALA A 131 -9.16 28.84 17.17
C ALA A 131 -8.50 29.54 15.99
N GLU A 132 -9.09 30.67 15.55
CA GLU A 132 -8.47 31.61 14.59
C GLU A 132 -7.14 32.20 15.12
N ASP A 133 -6.89 32.10 16.43
CA ASP A 133 -5.70 32.59 17.14
C ASP A 133 -4.78 31.47 17.69
N ALA A 134 -5.00 30.20 17.31
CA ALA A 134 -4.09 29.12 17.74
C ALA A 134 -2.73 29.23 17.04
N GLU A 135 -1.65 29.25 17.84
CA GLU A 135 -0.29 29.19 17.33
C GLU A 135 -0.09 27.95 16.43
N PRO A 136 0.50 28.11 15.24
CA PRO A 136 0.69 27.01 14.29
C PRO A 136 1.59 25.93 14.90
N THR A 137 1.08 24.70 14.96
CA THR A 137 1.82 23.56 15.52
C THR A 137 2.61 22.87 14.42
N TRP A 138 3.87 23.27 14.29
CA TRP A 138 4.79 22.72 13.30
C TRP A 138 5.38 21.39 13.74
N ILE A 139 5.32 20.41 12.84
CA ILE A 139 5.99 19.11 12.97
C ILE A 139 6.95 18.94 11.81
N GLU A 140 8.13 18.39 12.12
CA GLU A 140 9.09 17.91 11.13
C GLU A 140 9.28 16.41 11.31
N ALA A 141 9.12 15.65 10.22
CA ALA A 141 9.30 14.19 10.25
C ALA A 141 9.97 13.69 8.97
N PRO A 142 10.77 12.61 9.04
CA PRO A 142 11.32 11.96 7.85
C PRO A 142 10.21 11.47 6.92
N LEU A 143 10.40 11.67 5.61
CA LEU A 143 9.52 11.09 4.60
C LEU A 143 9.82 9.58 4.48
N ILE A 144 8.84 8.74 4.79
CA ILE A 144 8.99 7.27 4.71
C ILE A 144 8.71 6.77 3.29
N ARG A 145 7.62 7.24 2.68
CA ARG A 145 7.23 6.91 1.30
C ARG A 145 6.17 7.89 0.79
N TYR A 146 5.80 7.74 -0.47
CA TYR A 146 4.56 8.30 -1.00
C TYR A 146 3.46 7.24 -1.09
N ALA A 147 2.29 7.55 -0.55
CA ALA A 147 1.08 6.78 -0.77
C ALA A 147 0.34 7.28 -2.01
N LYS A 148 -0.10 6.34 -2.85
CA LYS A 148 -0.88 6.61 -4.06
C LYS A 148 -2.37 6.58 -3.70
N VAL A 149 -3.01 7.74 -3.56
CA VAL A 149 -4.42 7.82 -3.15
C VAL A 149 -5.33 8.10 -4.33
N ARG A 150 -6.21 7.15 -4.65
CA ARG A 150 -7.31 7.34 -5.61
C ARG A 150 -8.49 7.96 -4.87
N GLN A 151 -8.88 9.17 -5.23
CA GLN A 151 -10.17 9.70 -4.82
C GLN A 151 -11.25 9.06 -5.68
N SER A 152 -12.34 8.62 -5.06
CA SER A 152 -13.48 7.94 -5.71
C SER A 152 -14.08 8.73 -6.87
N ASN A 153 -13.93 10.06 -6.87
CA ASN A 153 -14.58 10.96 -7.80
C ASN A 153 -13.66 11.51 -8.89
N THR A 154 -12.39 11.08 -8.98
CA THR A 154 -11.46 11.59 -9.99
C THR A 154 -10.49 10.52 -10.50
N THR A 155 -10.15 10.58 -11.79
CA THR A 155 -9.10 9.75 -12.41
C THR A 155 -7.69 10.18 -12.00
N LYS A 156 -7.54 11.37 -11.41
CA LYS A 156 -6.25 11.87 -10.93
C LYS A 156 -5.91 11.23 -9.61
N THR A 157 -4.72 10.67 -9.58
CA THR A 157 -4.16 10.09 -8.37
C THR A 157 -3.27 11.11 -7.69
N HIS A 158 -3.58 11.43 -6.43
CA HIS A 158 -2.74 12.31 -5.63
C HIS A 158 -1.73 11.48 -4.84
N ARG A 159 -0.45 11.88 -4.89
CA ARG A 159 0.58 11.33 -4.02
C ARG A 159 0.51 12.06 -2.69
N ARG A 160 0.54 11.31 -1.60
CA ARG A 160 0.58 11.86 -0.24
C ARG A 160 1.85 11.41 0.45
N ALA A 161 2.55 12.33 1.08
CA ALA A 161 3.67 12.01 1.94
C ALA A 161 3.18 11.11 3.08
N VAL A 162 3.96 10.07 3.39
CA VAL A 162 3.76 9.21 4.56
C VAL A 162 4.91 9.47 5.51
N ILE A 163 4.55 9.80 6.74
CA ILE A 163 5.47 9.98 7.86
C ILE A 163 5.15 8.96 8.94
N GLU A 164 6.02 8.88 9.93
CA GLU A 164 5.85 7.98 11.07
C GLU A 164 6.06 8.74 12.38
N LEU A 165 5.06 8.71 13.27
CA LEU A 165 5.06 9.45 14.53
C LEU A 165 4.73 8.54 15.72
N TRP A 166 5.26 8.89 16.89
CA TRP A 166 4.88 8.25 18.15
C TRP A 166 3.58 8.87 18.68
N ILE A 167 2.62 8.01 18.99
CA ILE A 167 1.34 8.42 19.56
C ILE A 167 1.01 7.65 20.83
N ASN A 168 0.32 8.32 21.75
CA ASN A 168 -0.20 7.73 22.97
C ASN A 168 -1.71 7.87 22.97
N LEU A 169 -2.42 6.76 23.17
CA LEU A 169 -3.88 6.67 23.26
C LEU A 169 -4.19 5.85 24.51
N GLY A 170 -4.64 6.52 25.57
CA GLY A 170 -4.72 5.88 26.89
C GLY A 170 -3.35 5.31 27.28
N ASP A 171 -3.32 4.01 27.59
CA ASP A 171 -2.09 3.28 27.93
C ASP A 171 -1.34 2.72 26.71
N VAL A 172 -1.91 2.84 25.51
CA VAL A 172 -1.27 2.37 24.27
C VAL A 172 -0.28 3.42 23.79
N ARG A 173 1.00 3.05 23.73
CA ARG A 173 2.08 3.86 23.14
C ARG A 173 2.65 3.15 21.93
N GLU A 174 2.37 3.68 20.75
CA GLU A 174 2.72 3.00 19.51
C GLU A 174 3.20 3.97 18.43
N LYS A 175 4.01 3.42 17.53
CA LYS A 175 4.50 4.17 16.37
C LYS A 175 3.58 3.94 15.19
N ALA A 176 2.96 5.00 14.69
CA ALA A 176 1.96 4.92 13.63
C ALA A 176 2.38 5.70 12.40
N GLN A 177 2.01 5.16 11.23
CA GLN A 177 2.25 5.81 9.95
C GLN A 177 1.03 6.63 9.51
N PHE A 178 1.28 7.85 9.08
CA PHE A 178 0.24 8.80 8.71
C PHE A 178 0.44 9.32 7.30
N THR A 179 -0.62 9.24 6.51
CA THR A 179 -0.72 10.00 5.26
C THR A 179 -1.03 11.46 5.58
N LEU A 180 -0.27 12.39 5.00
CA LEU A 180 -0.51 13.83 5.13
C LEU A 180 -1.46 14.30 4.02
N ALA A 181 -2.52 15.01 4.41
CA ALA A 181 -3.46 15.64 3.49
C ALA A 181 -4.10 16.87 4.13
N ASP A 182 -4.36 17.89 3.33
CA ASP A 182 -5.28 18.96 3.74
C ASP A 182 -6.69 18.38 3.80
N ARG A 183 -7.23 18.33 5.01
CA ARG A 183 -8.56 17.85 5.35
C ARG A 183 -9.24 18.84 6.29
N SER A 184 -8.96 20.14 6.14
CA SER A 184 -9.50 21.23 6.96
C SER A 184 -11.04 21.36 6.92
N HIS A 185 -11.71 20.54 6.10
CA HIS A 185 -13.16 20.45 6.02
C HIS A 185 -13.73 19.27 6.84
N MET A 186 -12.89 18.46 7.49
CA MET A 186 -13.28 17.29 8.26
C MET A 186 -13.29 17.58 9.76
N THR A 187 -14.25 17.00 10.48
CA THR A 187 -14.46 17.23 11.91
C THR A 187 -13.30 16.77 12.80
N HIS A 188 -12.60 15.68 12.42
CA HIS A 188 -11.50 15.14 13.22
C HIS A 188 -10.17 15.32 12.47
N PRO A 189 -9.18 16.00 13.07
CA PRO A 189 -7.89 16.23 12.44
C PRO A 189 -7.05 14.95 12.34
N VAL A 190 -7.38 13.91 13.13
CA VAL A 190 -6.69 12.63 13.11
C VAL A 190 -7.67 11.50 12.78
N LEU A 191 -7.19 10.55 11.99
CA LEU A 191 -7.89 9.30 11.70
C LEU A 191 -6.91 8.15 11.89
N LEU A 192 -7.29 7.18 12.71
CA LEU A 192 -6.52 5.95 12.95
C LEU A 192 -7.11 4.80 12.14
N GLY A 193 -6.30 4.24 11.24
CA GLY A 193 -6.69 3.16 10.34
C GLY A 193 -6.38 1.78 10.90
N ARG A 194 -6.72 0.75 10.11
CA ARG A 194 -6.50 -0.66 10.47
C ARG A 194 -5.04 -1.01 10.77
N GLU A 195 -4.07 -0.38 10.13
CA GLU A 195 -2.64 -0.63 10.41
C GLU A 195 -2.24 -0.30 11.85
N PHE A 196 -2.91 0.67 12.48
CA PHE A 196 -2.75 0.95 13.92
C PHE A 196 -3.63 0.06 14.79
N ILE A 197 -4.85 -0.24 14.35
CA ILE A 197 -5.83 -0.98 15.19
C ILE A 197 -5.47 -2.46 15.27
N LYS A 198 -4.99 -3.03 14.16
CA LYS A 198 -4.69 -4.45 14.02
C LYS A 198 -3.67 -4.86 15.09
N ASP A 199 -4.00 -5.93 15.82
CA ASP A 199 -3.19 -6.53 16.87
C ASP A 199 -3.06 -5.70 18.17
N ILE A 200 -3.69 -4.51 18.24
CA ILE A 200 -3.65 -3.61 19.41
C ILE A 200 -5.03 -3.46 20.05
N ALA A 201 -6.09 -3.37 19.23
CA ALA A 201 -7.39 -2.95 19.73
C ALA A 201 -8.61 -3.60 19.07
N LEU A 202 -9.70 -3.64 19.83
CA LEU A 202 -11.07 -3.85 19.35
C LEU A 202 -11.81 -2.51 19.36
N VAL A 203 -12.69 -2.29 18.39
CA VAL A 203 -13.43 -1.01 18.26
C VAL A 203 -14.90 -1.23 18.58
N ASP A 204 -15.37 -0.61 19.66
CA ASP A 204 -16.79 -0.52 20.00
C ASP A 204 -17.36 0.79 19.43
N VAL A 205 -18.01 0.67 18.27
CA VAL A 205 -18.58 1.82 17.54
C VAL A 205 -19.77 2.46 18.24
N SER A 206 -20.33 1.83 19.28
CA SER A 206 -21.46 2.38 20.05
C SER A 206 -21.04 3.39 21.10
N LYS A 207 -19.74 3.52 21.35
CA LYS A 207 -19.16 4.40 22.36
C LYS A 207 -18.13 5.34 21.73
N GLU A 208 -17.83 6.39 22.47
CA GLU A 208 -16.75 7.34 22.23
C GLU A 208 -15.96 7.48 23.53
N PHE A 209 -14.66 7.75 23.45
CA PHE A 209 -13.80 8.04 24.59
C PHE A 209 -13.82 6.92 25.66
N ILE A 210 -13.53 5.68 25.24
CA ILE A 210 -13.47 4.54 26.18
C ILE A 210 -12.17 4.55 26.96
N GLN A 211 -11.05 4.81 26.26
CA GLN A 211 -9.71 4.80 26.86
C GLN A 211 -9.22 6.19 27.26
N THR A 212 -9.93 7.22 26.82
CA THR A 212 -9.45 8.60 26.90
C THR A 212 -10.56 9.52 27.34
N GLU A 213 -10.20 10.73 27.77
CA GLU A 213 -11.18 11.75 28.09
C GLU A 213 -11.49 12.60 26.86
N LYS A 214 -12.74 13.04 26.76
CA LYS A 214 -13.15 14.03 25.77
C LYS A 214 -12.45 15.35 26.05
N GLN A 215 -11.86 15.96 25.04
CA GLN A 215 -11.35 17.33 25.16
C GLN A 215 -12.53 18.28 25.43
N GLN A 216 -12.48 18.97 26.57
CA GLN A 216 -13.44 20.02 26.94
C GLN A 216 -13.23 21.28 26.09
#